data_AF-A0AAN6TQ82-F1
#
_entry.id   AF-A0AAN6TQ82-F1
#
_cell.length_a   1.000
_cell.length_b   1.000
_cell.length_c   1.000
_cell.angle_alpha   90.00
_cell.angle_beta   90.00
_cell.angle_gamma   90.00
#
_symmetry.space_group_name_H-M   'P 1'
#
loop_
_entity.id
_entity.type
_entity.pdbx_description
1 polymer ?
#
loop_
_entity_poly.entity_id
_entity_poly.type
_entity_poly.pdbx_seq_one_letter_code
_entity_poly.pdbx_strand_id
1 'polypeptide(L)'
;RCACSALFQTEGGLHEHLQEYRSREQRLRAEAELCQAHWSTGDDRGGQSDCDDNRGNEDNDLGNPTSRIGKDKSHGGHYCPDGTCPHSGRLWKKQALRRHYQQHVPCEEVCVVCFKVMRLTSEFLRHVEKHISTSGRKMTFIRATCDELRERSDAQLDLALKKRKFGVAG
;
A
#
# COMPACT_ATOMS: atom_id res chain seq x y z
N ARG A 1 31.25 25.88 7.81
CA ARG A 1 31.07 25.28 9.15
C ARG A 1 31.31 23.78 9.02
N CYS A 2 32.34 23.23 9.64
CA CYS A 2 32.50 21.78 9.75
C CYS A 2 31.42 21.23 10.69
N ALA A 3 30.78 20.12 10.33
CA ALA A 3 29.76 19.47 11.15
C ALA A 3 30.35 18.69 12.34
N CYS A 4 31.66 18.43 12.32
CA CYS A 4 32.38 17.74 13.37
C CYS A 4 33.33 18.70 14.11
N SER A 5 33.23 18.71 15.44
CA SER A 5 34.14 19.45 16.35
C SER A 5 34.95 18.49 17.24
N ALA A 6 35.17 17.25 16.77
CA ALA A 6 35.92 16.25 17.52
C ALA A 6 37.39 16.65 17.66
N LEU A 7 37.92 16.51 18.87
CA LEU A 7 39.33 16.68 19.19
C LEU A 7 39.97 15.30 19.28
N PHE A 8 41.02 15.09 18.49
CA PHE A 8 41.73 13.81 18.45
C PHE A 8 43.03 13.93 19.25
N GLN A 9 43.20 13.04 20.22
CA GLN A 9 44.41 12.99 21.05
C GLN A 9 45.59 12.34 20.32
N THR A 10 45.31 11.56 19.27
CA THR A 10 46.31 10.84 18.48
C THR A 10 46.01 10.96 17.00
N GLU A 11 47.05 10.91 16.18
CA GLU A 11 46.94 10.87 14.71
C GLU A 11 46.14 9.66 14.23
N GLY A 12 46.27 8.52 14.91
CA GLY A 12 45.47 7.32 14.66
C GLY A 12 43.97 7.54 14.80
N GLY A 13 43.53 8.27 15.85
CA GLY A 13 42.12 8.58 16.06
C GLY A 13 41.55 9.53 15.00
N LEU A 14 42.36 10.47 14.50
CA LEU A 14 41.98 11.31 13.36
C LEU A 14 41.83 10.48 12.08
N HIS A 15 42.76 9.57 11.82
CA HIS A 15 42.75 8.74 10.61
C HIS A 15 41.54 7.78 10.59
N GLU A 16 41.25 7.13 11.71
CA GLU A 16 40.07 6.27 11.86
C GLU A 16 38.77 7.05 11.66
N HIS A 17 38.66 8.25 12.25
CA HIS A 17 37.50 9.11 12.05
C HIS A 17 37.33 9.54 10.59
N LEU A 18 38.40 9.92 9.91
CA LEU A 18 38.35 10.23 8.48
C LEU A 18 37.92 9.01 7.64
N GLN A 19 38.35 7.81 8.02
CA GLN A 19 37.96 6.57 7.35
C GLN A 19 36.48 6.26 7.54
N GLU A 20 35.91 6.53 8.71
CA GLU A 20 34.47 6.41 8.96
C GLU A 20 33.67 7.35 8.04
N TYR A 21 34.08 8.62 7.92
CA TYR A 21 33.43 9.58 7.03
C TYR A 21 33.51 9.15 5.56
N ARG A 22 34.67 8.66 5.11
CA ARG A 22 34.83 8.14 3.74
C ARG A 22 33.93 6.94 3.48
N SER A 23 33.84 6.02 4.43
CA SER A 23 32.94 4.85 4.34
C SER A 23 31.47 5.27 4.27
N ARG A 24 31.07 6.25 5.09
CA ARG A 24 29.72 6.81 5.06
C ARG A 24 29.41 7.51 3.74
N GLU A 25 30.36 8.29 3.20
CA GLU A 25 30.22 8.95 1.91
C GLU A 25 30.04 7.94 0.78
N GLN A 26 30.85 6.89 0.72
CA GLN A 26 30.75 5.84 -0.30
C GLN A 26 29.38 5.16 -0.28
N ARG A 27 28.88 4.82 0.90
CA ARG A 27 27.55 4.23 1.06
C ARG A 27 26.44 5.16 0.57
N LEU A 28 26.50 6.44 0.92
CA LEU A 28 25.51 7.43 0.48
C LEU A 28 25.56 7.65 -1.05
N ARG A 29 26.76 7.62 -1.65
CA ARG A 29 26.91 7.67 -3.11
C ARG A 29 26.27 6.45 -3.79
N ALA A 30 26.52 5.25 -3.28
CA ALA A 30 25.91 4.04 -3.82
C ALA A 30 24.38 4.06 -3.72
N GLU A 31 23.83 4.54 -2.59
CA GLU A 31 22.38 4.73 -2.45
C GLU A 31 21.83 5.75 -3.45
N ALA A 32 22.55 6.86 -3.69
CA ALA A 32 22.16 7.86 -4.68
C ALA A 32 22.18 7.32 -6.11
N GLU A 33 23.19 6.52 -6.47
CA GLU A 33 23.29 5.86 -7.78
C GLU A 33 22.13 4.90 -8.02
N LEU A 34 21.73 4.13 -6.99
CA LEU A 34 20.54 3.28 -7.06
C LEU A 34 19.26 4.10 -7.29
N CYS A 35 19.10 5.21 -6.56
CA CYS A 35 17.98 6.13 -6.76
C CYS A 35 17.97 6.74 -8.18
N GLN A 36 19.13 7.06 -8.74
CA GLN A 36 19.23 7.58 -10.11
C GLN A 36 18.90 6.52 -11.16
N ALA A 37 19.33 5.27 -10.96
CA ALA A 37 18.98 4.16 -11.85
C ALA A 37 17.46 3.90 -11.88
N HIS A 38 16.77 4.09 -10.74
CA HIS A 38 15.31 4.04 -10.68
C HIS A 38 14.63 5.18 -11.45
N TRP A 39 15.25 6.36 -11.54
CA TRP A 39 14.72 7.49 -12.31
C TRP A 39 14.93 7.28 -13.82
N SER A 40 16.12 6.84 -14.24
CA SER A 40 16.44 6.65 -15.66
C SER A 40 15.72 5.47 -16.33
N THR A 41 15.14 4.54 -15.57
CA THR A 41 14.31 3.45 -16.11
C THR A 41 12.82 3.79 -16.22
N GLY A 42 12.43 5.01 -15.84
CA GLY A 42 11.04 5.48 -15.85
C GLY A 42 10.56 6.12 -17.17
N ASP A 43 11.47 6.44 -18.10
CA ASP A 43 11.13 7.26 -19.28
C ASP A 43 11.15 6.52 -20.64
N ASP A 44 11.41 5.21 -20.66
CA ASP A 44 11.29 4.41 -21.89
C ASP A 44 10.27 3.29 -21.73
N ARG A 45 8.99 3.64 -21.94
CA ARG A 45 7.98 2.85 -22.67
C ARG A 45 6.66 3.62 -22.75
N GLY A 46 6.59 4.50 -23.74
CA GLY A 46 5.37 4.58 -24.55
C GLY A 46 5.09 3.18 -25.09
N GLY A 47 4.00 2.58 -24.62
CA GLY A 47 3.69 1.18 -24.89
C GLY A 47 2.25 0.90 -24.50
N GLN A 48 1.36 1.40 -25.35
CA GLN A 48 -0.05 1.08 -25.40
C GLN A 48 -0.27 -0.42 -25.16
N SER A 49 -0.96 -0.75 -24.07
CA SER A 49 -1.45 -2.09 -23.83
C SER A 49 -2.94 -2.00 -23.57
N ASP A 50 -3.69 -2.05 -24.67
CA ASP A 50 -5.06 -2.52 -24.66
C ASP A 50 -5.03 -3.97 -24.14
N CYS A 51 -5.57 -4.19 -22.95
CA CYS A 51 -5.85 -5.54 -22.46
C CYS A 51 -7.36 -5.67 -22.24
N ASP A 52 -8.03 -5.88 -23.36
CA ASP A 52 -9.21 -6.73 -23.44
C ASP A 52 -8.72 -8.17 -23.21
N ASP A 53 -8.91 -8.71 -22.00
CA ASP A 53 -8.64 -10.11 -21.71
C ASP A 53 -9.89 -10.72 -21.07
N ASN A 54 -10.81 -11.01 -21.99
CA ASN A 54 -11.83 -12.03 -21.91
C ASN A 54 -11.19 -13.36 -21.50
N ARG A 55 -11.27 -13.72 -20.21
CA ARG A 55 -11.05 -15.09 -19.74
C ARG A 55 -12.30 -15.60 -19.04
N GLY A 56 -13.13 -16.23 -19.87
CA GLY A 56 -14.09 -17.23 -19.42
C GLY A 56 -13.37 -18.32 -18.63
N ASN A 57 -13.92 -18.62 -17.46
CA ASN A 57 -13.76 -19.93 -16.86
C ASN A 57 -15.16 -20.55 -16.82
N GLU A 58 -15.41 -21.39 -17.82
CA GLU A 58 -16.59 -22.22 -17.95
C GLU A 58 -16.41 -23.45 -17.06
N ASP A 59 -16.87 -23.36 -15.81
CA ASP A 59 -17.13 -24.57 -15.03
C ASP A 59 -18.54 -25.06 -15.40
N ASN A 60 -18.56 -26.02 -16.33
CA ASN A 60 -19.71 -26.82 -16.69
C ASN A 60 -20.12 -27.69 -15.51
N ASP A 61 -21.26 -27.39 -14.88
CA ASP A 61 -22.01 -28.37 -14.09
C ASP A 61 -23.38 -28.61 -14.75
N LEU A 62 -23.55 -29.85 -15.21
CA LEU A 62 -24.69 -30.32 -15.97
C LEU A 62 -25.90 -30.48 -15.05
N GLY A 63 -26.92 -29.64 -15.23
CA GLY A 63 -28.19 -29.72 -14.50
C GLY A 63 -29.39 -29.13 -15.25
N ASN A 64 -29.89 -29.89 -16.24
CA ASN A 64 -31.23 -29.94 -16.86
C ASN A 64 -32.25 -28.76 -16.67
N PRO A 65 -32.96 -28.30 -17.73
CA PRO A 65 -33.87 -27.16 -17.65
C PRO A 65 -35.29 -27.62 -17.31
N THR A 66 -35.73 -27.39 -16.08
CA THR A 66 -37.18 -27.35 -15.78
C THR A 66 -37.48 -26.31 -14.72
N SER A 67 -38.31 -25.36 -15.13
CA SER A 67 -39.06 -24.34 -14.38
C SER A 67 -39.00 -24.40 -12.85
N ARG A 68 -38.63 -23.26 -12.24
CA ARG A 68 -39.28 -22.72 -11.03
C ARG A 68 -38.84 -21.26 -10.78
N ILE A 69 -39.75 -20.35 -11.11
CA ILE A 69 -40.07 -19.09 -10.39
C ILE A 69 -38.86 -18.41 -9.73
N GLY A 70 -38.34 -17.40 -10.42
CA GLY A 70 -37.26 -16.53 -9.92
C GLY A 70 -37.61 -15.95 -8.56
N LYS A 71 -36.89 -16.41 -7.53
CA LYS A 71 -36.75 -15.66 -6.28
C LYS A 71 -35.64 -14.66 -6.48
N ASP A 72 -36.01 -13.38 -6.48
CA ASP A 72 -35.13 -12.24 -6.31
C ASP A 72 -34.09 -12.50 -5.21
N LYS A 73 -32.88 -12.89 -5.61
CA LYS A 73 -31.71 -12.75 -4.75
C LYS A 73 -31.31 -11.28 -4.86
N SER A 74 -31.95 -10.44 -4.08
CA SER A 74 -31.51 -9.07 -3.81
C SER A 74 -30.02 -9.10 -3.44
N HIS A 75 -29.15 -8.82 -4.41
CA HIS A 75 -27.72 -8.77 -4.21
C HIS A 75 -27.43 -7.59 -3.27
N GLY A 76 -27.24 -7.91 -1.99
CA GLY A 76 -26.93 -6.95 -0.92
C GLY A 76 -25.56 -6.29 -1.14
N GLY A 77 -25.49 -5.36 -2.08
CA GLY A 77 -24.36 -4.47 -2.25
C GLY A 77 -24.28 -3.48 -1.08
N HIS A 78 -23.06 -3.06 -0.78
CA HIS A 78 -22.79 -2.08 0.25
C HIS A 78 -22.32 -0.77 -0.38
N TYR A 79 -22.73 0.35 0.19
CA TYR A 79 -22.25 1.67 -0.19
C TYR A 79 -21.03 2.05 0.63
N CYS A 80 -20.19 2.95 0.10
CA CYS A 80 -19.16 3.56 0.94
C CYS A 80 -19.84 4.42 2.02
N PRO A 81 -19.54 4.19 3.32
CA PRO A 81 -20.21 4.94 4.38
C PRO A 81 -19.67 6.37 4.53
N ASP A 82 -18.54 6.69 3.89
CA ASP A 82 -17.98 8.04 3.88
C ASP A 82 -18.83 8.96 2.99
N GLY A 83 -19.40 10.01 3.60
CA GLY A 83 -20.25 10.98 2.91
C GLY A 83 -19.51 11.94 1.98
N THR A 84 -18.19 12.06 2.12
CA THR A 84 -17.32 12.86 1.26
C THR A 84 -16.81 12.06 0.05
N CYS A 85 -17.00 10.74 0.06
CA CYS A 85 -16.57 9.88 -1.03
C CYS A 85 -17.40 10.12 -2.31
N PRO A 86 -16.75 10.43 -3.45
CA PRO A 86 -17.43 10.55 -4.75
C PRO A 86 -18.13 9.27 -5.22
N HIS A 87 -17.74 8.13 -4.64
CA HIS A 87 -18.29 6.81 -4.95
C HIS A 87 -19.24 6.27 -3.86
N SER A 88 -19.71 7.13 -2.96
CA SER A 88 -20.68 6.79 -1.92
C SER A 88 -22.00 6.26 -2.48
N GLY A 89 -22.41 6.66 -3.69
CA GLY A 89 -23.59 6.15 -4.39
C GLY A 89 -23.39 4.85 -5.17
N ARG A 90 -22.18 4.29 -5.23
CA ARG A 90 -21.88 3.04 -5.94
C ARG A 90 -22.12 1.83 -5.04
N LEU A 91 -22.80 0.81 -5.55
CA LEU A 91 -22.91 -0.49 -4.89
C LEU A 91 -21.63 -1.30 -5.07
N TRP A 92 -21.07 -1.77 -3.97
CA TRP A 92 -19.85 -2.57 -3.92
C TRP A 92 -20.13 -3.96 -3.34
N LYS A 93 -19.43 -4.98 -3.85
CA LYS A 93 -19.26 -6.24 -3.13
C LYS A 93 -18.44 -5.98 -1.86
N LYS A 94 -18.69 -6.73 -0.77
CA LYS A 94 -18.04 -6.53 0.54
C LYS A 94 -16.51 -6.39 0.47
N GLN A 95 -15.83 -7.29 -0.24
CA GLN A 95 -14.37 -7.25 -0.37
C GLN A 95 -13.87 -6.05 -1.21
N ALA A 96 -14.63 -5.65 -2.22
CA ALA A 96 -14.29 -4.48 -3.02
C ALA A 96 -14.48 -3.19 -2.21
N LEU A 97 -15.51 -3.14 -1.37
CA LEU A 97 -15.72 -2.03 -0.43
C LEU A 97 -14.57 -1.92 0.57
N ARG A 98 -14.09 -3.05 1.14
CA ARG A 98 -12.91 -3.05 2.03
C ARG A 98 -11.69 -2.43 1.38
N ARG A 99 -11.36 -2.89 0.15
CA ARG A 99 -10.23 -2.34 -0.63
C ARG A 99 -10.42 -0.85 -0.95
N HIS A 100 -11.64 -0.45 -1.33
CA HIS A 100 -11.94 0.96 -1.55
C HIS A 100 -11.76 1.79 -0.27
N TYR A 101 -12.23 1.28 0.87
CA TYR A 101 -12.25 2.03 2.13
C TYR A 101 -10.85 2.31 2.68
N GLN A 102 -9.84 1.52 2.30
CA GLN A 102 -8.42 1.80 2.61
C GLN A 102 -7.94 3.15 2.06
N GLN A 103 -8.65 3.75 1.09
CA GLN A 103 -8.37 5.09 0.56
C GLN A 103 -8.83 6.22 1.48
N HIS A 104 -9.76 5.94 2.41
CA HIS A 104 -10.28 6.91 3.36
C HIS A 104 -9.56 6.87 4.72
N VAL A 105 -8.78 5.82 4.97
CA VAL A 105 -8.11 5.58 6.25
C VAL A 105 -6.75 6.28 6.24
N PRO A 106 -6.51 7.23 7.16
CA PRO A 106 -5.21 7.88 7.27
C PRO A 106 -4.15 6.88 7.76
N CYS A 107 -2.93 7.10 7.30
CA CYS A 107 -1.75 6.35 7.62
C CYS A 107 -0.63 7.32 7.99
N GLU A 108 0.20 6.93 8.94
CA GLU A 108 1.39 7.70 9.36
C GLU A 108 2.65 6.81 9.30
N GLU A 109 2.54 5.66 8.65
CA GLU A 109 3.62 4.69 8.54
C GLU A 109 4.74 5.19 7.61
N VAL A 110 5.97 4.85 8.00
CA VAL A 110 7.17 5.16 7.22
C VAL A 110 7.72 3.88 6.63
N CYS A 111 7.95 3.87 5.31
CA CYS A 111 8.54 2.70 4.67
C CYS A 111 9.98 2.48 5.17
N VAL A 112 10.27 1.32 5.76
CA VAL A 112 11.62 0.95 6.23
C VAL A 112 12.64 0.68 5.10
N VAL A 113 12.18 0.65 3.85
CA VAL A 113 13.03 0.42 2.68
C VAL A 113 13.53 1.73 2.11
N CYS A 114 12.64 2.70 1.88
CA CYS A 114 12.96 3.96 1.22
C CYS A 114 12.62 5.21 2.05
N PHE A 115 12.25 5.05 3.33
CA PHE A 115 11.94 6.13 4.28
C PHE A 115 10.83 7.10 3.85
N LYS A 116 9.98 6.68 2.91
CA LYS A 116 8.85 7.47 2.46
C LYS A 116 7.74 7.42 3.51
N VAL A 117 7.28 8.60 3.94
CA VAL A 117 6.07 8.74 4.77
C VAL A 117 4.84 8.66 3.88
N MET A 118 3.87 7.87 4.29
CA MET A 118 2.64 7.62 3.53
C MET A 118 1.46 8.17 4.32
N ARG A 119 0.51 8.83 3.65
CA ARG A 119 -0.61 9.52 4.34
C ARG A 119 -1.89 8.71 4.38
N LEU A 120 -2.01 7.70 3.51
CA LEU A 120 -3.17 6.82 3.42
C LEU A 120 -2.76 5.36 3.47
N THR A 121 -3.64 4.52 4.01
CA THR A 121 -3.42 3.08 4.10
C THR A 121 -3.25 2.46 2.70
N SER A 122 -4.13 2.83 1.76
CA SER A 122 -4.05 2.36 0.36
C SER A 122 -2.71 2.69 -0.30
N GLU A 123 -2.16 3.86 0.00
CA GLU A 123 -0.87 4.27 -0.54
C GLU A 123 0.25 3.37 0.00
N PHE A 124 0.28 3.12 1.32
CA PHE A 124 1.31 2.27 1.94
C PHE A 124 1.25 0.84 1.38
N LEU A 125 0.05 0.25 1.30
CA LEU A 125 -0.15 -1.10 0.78
C LEU A 125 0.35 -1.24 -0.67
N ARG A 126 -0.01 -0.29 -1.55
CA ARG A 126 0.47 -0.28 -2.94
C ARG A 126 1.97 0.00 -3.04
N HIS A 127 2.50 0.79 -2.11
CA HIS A 127 3.92 1.16 -2.13
C HIS A 127 4.82 -0.02 -1.83
N VAL A 128 4.46 -0.86 -0.86
CA VAL A 128 5.31 -1.99 -0.46
C VAL A 128 5.37 -3.12 -1.50
N GLU A 129 4.38 -3.20 -2.39
CA GLU A 129 4.41 -4.10 -3.54
C GLU A 129 5.58 -3.78 -4.49
N LYS A 130 6.14 -2.57 -4.43
CA LYS A 130 7.34 -2.21 -5.19
C LYS A 130 8.64 -2.74 -4.58
N HIS A 131 8.59 -3.26 -3.35
CA HIS A 131 9.76 -3.66 -2.56
C HIS A 131 9.93 -5.18 -2.46
N ILE A 132 9.32 -5.98 -3.35
CA ILE A 132 9.28 -7.46 -3.31
C ILE A 132 10.68 -8.10 -3.15
N SER A 133 11.75 -7.46 -3.64
CA SER A 133 13.13 -7.96 -3.59
C SER A 133 13.93 -7.57 -2.34
N THR A 134 13.32 -6.97 -1.31
CA THR A 134 14.04 -6.50 -0.12
C THR A 134 14.41 -7.64 0.85
N SER A 135 15.40 -7.40 1.73
CA SER A 135 15.83 -8.35 2.76
C SER A 135 14.67 -8.92 3.60
N GLY A 136 14.79 -10.20 3.96
CA GLY A 136 13.74 -10.95 4.66
C GLY A 136 13.25 -10.28 5.95
N ARG A 137 14.15 -9.70 6.75
CA ARG A 137 13.79 -9.00 7.99
C ARG A 137 12.91 -7.77 7.74
N LYS A 138 13.27 -6.94 6.75
CA LYS A 138 12.46 -5.77 6.37
C LYS A 138 11.10 -6.22 5.82
N MET A 139 11.08 -7.32 5.07
CA MET A 139 9.85 -7.83 4.50
C MET A 139 8.89 -8.42 5.53
N THR A 140 9.39 -9.08 6.58
CA THR A 140 8.57 -9.52 7.72
C THR A 140 7.91 -8.33 8.41
N PHE A 141 8.67 -7.27 8.69
CA PHE A 141 8.14 -6.04 9.27
C PHE A 141 7.05 -5.43 8.38
N ILE A 142 7.34 -5.27 7.09
CA ILE A 142 6.39 -4.73 6.10
C ILE A 142 5.08 -5.52 6.07
N ARG A 143 5.14 -6.86 6.08
CA ARG A 143 3.94 -7.70 6.07
C ARG A 143 3.10 -7.49 7.34
N ALA A 144 3.74 -7.50 8.51
CA ALA A 144 3.06 -7.25 9.77
C ALA A 144 2.36 -5.87 9.76
N THR A 145 3.06 -4.82 9.34
CA THR A 145 2.48 -3.48 9.19
C THR A 145 1.31 -3.48 8.20
N CYS A 146 1.40 -4.20 7.07
CA CYS A 146 0.29 -4.28 6.12
C CYS A 146 -0.95 -4.94 6.72
N ASP A 147 -0.76 -5.99 7.52
CA ASP A 147 -1.88 -6.70 8.15
C ASP A 147 -2.54 -5.82 9.23
N GLU A 148 -1.76 -5.15 10.07
CA GLU A 148 -2.26 -4.17 11.04
C GLU A 148 -3.05 -3.03 10.37
N LEU A 149 -2.55 -2.49 9.25
CA LEU A 149 -3.23 -1.44 8.51
C LEU A 149 -4.55 -1.93 7.88
N ARG A 150 -4.60 -3.17 7.39
CA ARG A 150 -5.83 -3.79 6.85
C ARG A 150 -6.85 -4.00 7.96
N GLU A 151 -6.44 -4.53 9.10
CA GLU A 151 -7.31 -4.72 10.25
C GLU A 151 -7.88 -3.39 10.76
N ARG A 152 -7.03 -2.36 10.88
CA ARG A 152 -7.46 -1.01 11.25
C ARG A 152 -8.48 -0.44 10.27
N SER A 153 -8.23 -0.59 8.97
CA SER A 153 -9.15 -0.15 7.92
C SER A 153 -10.50 -0.89 7.99
N ASP A 154 -10.47 -2.22 8.12
CA ASP A 154 -11.68 -3.05 8.20
C ASP A 154 -12.49 -2.73 9.46
N ALA A 155 -11.84 -2.51 10.61
CA ALA A 155 -12.50 -2.11 11.85
C ALA A 155 -13.19 -0.74 11.71
N GLN A 156 -12.53 0.24 11.08
CA GLN A 156 -13.13 1.54 10.81
C GLN A 156 -14.32 1.45 9.85
N LEU A 157 -14.22 0.64 8.81
CA LEU A 157 -15.33 0.39 7.88
C LEU A 157 -16.53 -0.23 8.61
N ASP A 158 -16.30 -1.27 9.42
CA ASP A 158 -17.36 -1.94 10.15
C ASP A 158 -18.05 -1.00 11.15
N LEU A 159 -17.30 -0.14 11.84
CA LEU A 159 -17.84 0.91 12.70
C LEU A 159 -18.68 1.92 11.90
N ALA A 160 -18.19 2.38 10.75
CA ALA A 160 -18.90 3.34 9.90
C ALA A 160 -20.21 2.74 9.33
N LEU A 161 -20.18 1.47 8.92
CA LEU A 161 -21.36 0.74 8.47
C LEU A 161 -22.38 0.52 9.59
N LYS A 162 -21.94 0.22 10.81
CA LYS A 162 -22.82 0.12 11.99
C LYS A 162 -23.48 1.48 12.28
N LYS A 163 -22.70 2.57 12.33
CA LYS A 163 -23.23 3.92 12.56
C LYS A 163 -24.34 4.28 11.57
N ARG A 164 -24.16 3.98 10.28
CA ARG A 164 -25.21 4.20 9.26
C ARG A 164 -26.46 3.35 9.48
N LYS A 165 -26.33 2.10 9.91
CA LYS A 165 -27.47 1.20 10.16
C LYS A 165 -28.29 1.59 11.39
N PHE A 166 -27.65 2.19 12.40
CA PHE A 166 -28.28 2.58 13.66
C PHE A 166 -28.55 4.10 13.77
N GLY A 167 -28.25 4.88 12.73
CA GLY A 167 -28.28 6.35 12.77
C GLY A 167 -28.85 7.00 11.51
N VAL A 168 -30.17 6.89 11.32
CA VAL A 168 -31.06 7.96 10.82
C VAL A 168 -32.43 7.79 11.50
N ALA A 169 -32.54 8.34 12.71
CA ALA A 169 -33.76 8.80 13.36
C ALA A 169 -33.31 9.92 14.31
N GLY A 170 -33.21 11.13 13.75
CA GLY A 170 -32.81 12.35 14.42
C GLY A 170 -33.09 13.51 13.49
#